data_AF-A0A699YCI1-F1
#
_entry.id   AF-A0A699YCI1-F1
#
_cell.length_a   1.000
_cell.length_b   1.000
_cell.length_c   1.000
_cell.angle_alpha   90.00
_cell.angle_beta   90.00
_cell.angle_gamma   90.00
#
_symmetry.space_group_name_H-M   'P 1'
#
loop_
_entity.id
_entity.type
_entity.pdbx_description
1 polymer ?
#
loop_
_entity_poly.entity_id
_entity_poly.type
_entity_poly.pdbx_seq_one_letter_code
_entity_poly.pdbx_strand_id
1 'polypeptide(L)'
;MAWDARVCREALRVYFDLGRSLLACSDTAGYLVEVTEGLLLVAALRPSCAIRWALSLVRSCLAADWPEELLAHELGEQVAMNIPVVRCPVCSK
;
A
#
# COMPACT_ATOMS: atom_id res chain seq x y z
N MET A 1 -13.62 -14.52 17.17
CA MET A 1 -14.40 -13.27 16.97
C MET A 1 -14.25 -12.88 15.51
N ALA A 2 -15.35 -12.77 14.77
CA ALA A 2 -15.30 -12.20 13.43
C ALA A 2 -15.20 -10.68 13.61
N TRP A 3 -14.02 -10.11 13.35
CA TRP A 3 -13.78 -8.68 13.58
C TRP A 3 -14.64 -7.82 12.62
N ASP A 4 -14.86 -6.55 12.96
CA ASP A 4 -15.95 -5.71 12.43
C ASP A 4 -15.98 -5.58 10.89
N ALA A 5 -17.00 -6.20 10.27
CA ALA A 5 -17.18 -6.19 8.81
C ALA A 5 -17.46 -4.81 8.20
N ARG A 6 -17.98 -3.85 8.97
CA ARG A 6 -18.15 -2.46 8.53
C ARG A 6 -16.78 -1.79 8.45
N VAL A 7 -15.97 -1.91 9.52
CA VAL A 7 -14.62 -1.33 9.59
C VAL A 7 -13.71 -1.95 8.52
N CYS A 8 -13.78 -3.27 8.30
CA CYS A 8 -13.11 -3.95 7.18
C CYS A 8 -13.41 -3.26 5.83
N ARG A 9 -14.70 -3.02 5.56
CA ARG A 9 -15.16 -2.49 4.29
C ARG A 9 -14.71 -1.05 4.09
N GLU A 10 -14.67 -0.27 5.15
CA GLU A 10 -14.18 1.10 5.14
C GLU A 10 -12.67 1.14 4.89
N ALA A 11 -11.89 0.33 5.60
CA ALA A 11 -10.45 0.21 5.37
C ALA A 11 -10.12 -0.26 3.95
N LEU A 12 -10.84 -1.25 3.43
CA LEU A 12 -10.66 -1.73 2.05
C LEU A 12 -10.97 -0.63 1.03
N ARG A 13 -11.96 0.24 1.28
CA ARG A 13 -12.23 1.40 0.41
C ARG A 13 -11.04 2.35 0.37
N VAL A 14 -10.48 2.72 1.53
CA VAL A 14 -9.27 3.56 1.61
C VAL A 14 -8.14 2.96 0.77
N TYR A 15 -7.85 1.68 0.97
CA TYR A 15 -6.79 0.98 0.23
C TYR A 15 -7.03 0.96 -1.29
N PHE A 16 -8.24 0.63 -1.73
CA PHE A 16 -8.58 0.56 -3.15
C PHE A 16 -8.59 1.92 -3.83
N ASP A 17 -9.08 2.96 -3.16
CA ASP A 17 -9.15 4.31 -3.71
C ASP A 17 -7.75 4.92 -3.84
N LEU A 18 -6.85 4.66 -2.89
CA LEU A 18 -5.44 5.01 -3.02
C LEU A 18 -4.78 4.31 -4.22
N GLY A 19 -4.95 3.00 -4.33
CA GLY A 19 -4.38 2.23 -5.45
C GLY A 19 -4.85 2.73 -6.82
N ARG A 20 -6.15 3.02 -6.94
CA ARG A 20 -6.79 3.53 -8.18
C ARG A 20 -6.32 4.94 -8.51
N SER A 21 -6.32 5.84 -7.53
CA SER A 21 -5.91 7.25 -7.75
C SER A 21 -4.44 7.36 -8.16
N LEU A 22 -3.57 6.56 -7.56
CA LEU A 22 -2.16 6.50 -7.94
C LEU A 22 -1.96 5.92 -9.34
N LEU A 23 -2.76 4.93 -9.74
CA LEU A 23 -2.68 4.36 -11.08
C LEU A 23 -3.19 5.33 -12.15
N ALA A 24 -4.16 6.19 -11.80
CA ALA A 24 -4.68 7.24 -12.67
C ALA A 24 -3.68 8.39 -12.90
N CYS A 25 -2.62 8.50 -12.09
CA CYS A 25 -1.54 9.43 -12.38
C CYS A 25 -0.78 9.00 -13.65
N SER A 26 -0.54 9.96 -14.54
CA SER A 26 -0.05 9.76 -15.91
C SER A 26 1.28 9.01 -16.04
N ASP A 27 2.10 9.03 -14.99
CA ASP A 27 3.46 8.47 -15.02
C ASP A 27 3.49 6.94 -14.92
N THR A 28 2.35 6.33 -14.58
CA THR A 28 2.28 4.92 -14.20
C THR A 28 2.02 3.97 -15.36
N ALA A 29 1.61 4.49 -16.53
CA ALA A 29 1.36 3.74 -17.77
C ALA A 29 0.90 2.29 -17.53
N GLY A 30 -0.31 2.11 -16.99
CA GLY A 30 -0.84 0.81 -16.58
C GLY A 30 -2.35 0.83 -16.39
N TYR A 31 -2.93 -0.33 -16.08
CA TYR A 31 -4.37 -0.46 -15.83
C TYR A 31 -4.66 -1.50 -14.76
N LEU A 32 -5.81 -1.34 -14.09
CA LEU A 32 -6.29 -2.22 -13.05
C LEU A 32 -6.96 -3.43 -13.69
N VAL A 33 -6.47 -4.63 -13.35
CA VAL A 33 -6.96 -5.91 -13.87
C VAL A 33 -8.03 -6.47 -12.93
N GLU A 34 -7.80 -6.44 -11.63
CA GLU A 34 -8.69 -7.03 -10.64
C GLU A 34 -8.66 -6.27 -9.31
N VAL A 35 -9.80 -6.23 -8.63
CA VAL A 35 -9.95 -5.75 -7.25
C VAL A 35 -10.85 -6.71 -6.47
N THR A 36 -10.27 -7.41 -5.51
CA THR A 36 -10.97 -8.44 -4.72
C THR A 36 -10.39 -8.49 -3.31
N GLU A 37 -11.21 -8.39 -2.26
CA GLU A 37 -10.87 -8.76 -0.87
C GLU A 37 -9.44 -8.38 -0.37
N GLY A 38 -8.98 -7.16 -0.63
CA GLY A 38 -7.65 -6.68 -0.21
C GLY A 38 -6.53 -6.85 -1.26
N LEU A 39 -6.86 -7.38 -2.43
CA LEU A 39 -5.97 -7.50 -3.59
C LEU A 39 -6.27 -6.42 -4.63
N LEU A 40 -5.19 -5.82 -5.15
CA LEU A 40 -5.18 -5.00 -6.37
C LEU A 40 -4.23 -5.67 -7.36
N LEU A 41 -4.76 -6.17 -8.48
CA LEU A 41 -3.94 -6.69 -9.56
C LEU A 41 -3.82 -5.63 -10.65
N VAL A 42 -2.60 -5.23 -10.98
CA VAL A 42 -2.31 -4.14 -11.93
C VAL A 42 -1.35 -4.64 -13.00
N ALA A 43 -1.66 -4.30 -14.26
CA ALA A 43 -0.74 -4.44 -15.38
C ALA A 43 -0.03 -3.11 -15.62
N ALA A 44 1.29 -3.14 -15.73
CA ALA A 44 2.10 -1.97 -16.05
C ALA A 44 2.87 -2.16 -17.36
N LEU A 45 2.98 -1.10 -18.16
CA LEU A 45 3.67 -1.10 -19.45
C LEU A 45 5.19 -1.31 -19.30
N ARG A 46 5.76 -0.89 -18.15
CA ARG A 46 7.19 -1.01 -17.84
C ARG A 46 7.38 -1.52 -16.41
N PRO A 47 8.37 -2.40 -16.14
CA PRO A 47 8.66 -2.89 -14.79
C PRO A 47 8.93 -1.75 -13.79
N SER A 48 9.61 -0.69 -14.23
CA SER A 48 9.89 0.48 -13.38
C SER A 48 8.62 1.21 -12.92
N CYS A 49 7.57 1.23 -13.75
CA CYS A 49 6.30 1.86 -13.40
C CYS A 49 5.56 1.04 -12.34
N ALA A 50 5.57 -0.30 -12.44
CA ALA A 50 4.99 -1.18 -11.42
C ALA A 50 5.66 -0.98 -10.06
N ILE A 51 7.00 -0.93 -10.01
CA ILE A 51 7.74 -0.73 -8.77
C ILE A 51 7.45 0.64 -8.16
N ARG A 52 7.42 1.70 -8.99
CA ARG A 52 7.10 3.06 -8.53
C ARG A 52 5.68 3.16 -7.98
N TRP A 53 4.70 2.58 -8.68
CA TRP A 53 3.31 2.52 -8.22
C TRP A 53 3.20 1.82 -6.87
N ALA A 54 3.79 0.62 -6.75
CA ALA A 54 3.74 -0.15 -5.51
C ALA A 54 4.39 0.61 -4.34
N LEU A 55 5.54 1.26 -4.58
CA LEU A 55 6.20 2.07 -3.57
C LEU A 55 5.37 3.29 -3.16
N SER A 56 4.78 4.00 -4.13
CA SER A 56 3.88 5.13 -3.86
C SER A 56 2.66 4.68 -3.06
N LEU A 57 2.07 3.53 -3.39
CA LEU A 57 0.92 2.97 -2.68
C LEU A 57 1.27 2.69 -1.21
N VAL A 58 2.39 2.01 -0.95
CA VAL A 58 2.84 1.75 0.44
C VAL A 58 3.07 3.07 1.19
N ARG A 59 3.71 4.07 0.56
CA ARG A 59 3.92 5.39 1.19
C ARG A 59 2.61 6.12 1.48
N SER A 60 1.65 6.06 0.56
CA SER A 60 0.33 6.66 0.74
C SER A 60 -0.46 5.95 1.83
N CYS A 61 -0.38 4.62 1.92
CA CYS A 61 -1.01 3.86 3.01
C CYS A 61 -0.49 4.28 4.40
N LEU A 62 0.80 4.60 4.53
CA LEU A 62 1.36 5.08 5.81
C LEU A 62 0.82 6.45 6.24
N ALA A 63 0.37 7.27 5.29
CA ALA A 63 -0.16 8.61 5.52
C ALA A 63 -1.69 8.69 5.39
N ALA A 64 -2.37 7.57 5.21
CA ALA A 64 -3.81 7.52 5.00
C ALA A 64 -4.57 7.64 6.32
N ASP A 65 -5.76 8.23 6.24
CA ASP A 65 -6.69 8.33 7.36
C ASP A 65 -7.46 7.01 7.52
N TRP A 66 -6.83 6.04 8.19
CA TRP A 66 -7.46 4.76 8.50
C TRP A 66 -8.53 4.91 9.59
N PRO A 67 -9.57 4.06 9.58
CA PRO A 67 -10.55 4.01 10.68
C PRO A 67 -9.85 3.79 12.03
N GLU A 68 -10.18 4.60 13.03
CA GLU A 68 -9.55 4.52 14.36
C GLU A 68 -9.77 3.14 15.01
N GLU A 69 -10.94 2.52 14.80
CA GLU A 69 -11.25 1.19 15.33
C GLU A 69 -10.36 0.10 14.74
N LEU A 70 -9.89 0.27 13.49
CA LEU A 70 -8.90 -0.64 12.89
C LEU A 70 -7.53 -0.46 13.54
N LEU A 71 -7.10 0.79 13.75
CA LEU A 71 -5.79 1.10 14.34
C LEU A 71 -5.71 0.70 15.83
N ALA A 72 -6.83 0.78 16.54
CA ALA A 72 -6.94 0.35 17.94
C ALA A 72 -7.05 -1.18 18.09
N HIS A 73 -7.21 -1.93 16.99
CA HIS A 73 -7.29 -3.38 17.04
C HIS A 73 -5.93 -3.97 17.44
N GLU A 74 -5.92 -5.07 18.21
CA GLU A 74 -4.69 -5.73 18.70
C GLU A 74 -3.73 -6.11 17.56
N LEU A 75 -4.26 -6.48 16.40
CA LEU A 75 -3.49 -6.79 15.18
C LEU A 75 -3.00 -5.54 14.42
N GLY A 76 -3.48 -4.35 14.78
CA GLY A 76 -3.08 -3.06 14.22
C GLY A 76 -1.93 -2.39 15.00
N GLU A 77 -1.41 -3.03 16.04
CA GLU A 77 -0.30 -2.50 16.84
C GLU A 77 0.94 -2.22 15.98
N GLN A 78 1.58 -1.08 16.24
CA GLN A 78 2.75 -0.65 15.47
C GLN A 78 3.92 -1.61 15.66
N VAL A 79 4.39 -2.20 14.55
CA VAL A 79 5.61 -3.02 14.56
C VAL A 79 6.84 -2.12 14.41
N ALA A 80 7.56 -1.88 15.51
CA ALA A 80 8.84 -1.19 15.48
C ALA A 80 9.98 -2.16 15.06
N MET A 81 10.49 -2.01 13.84
CA MET A 81 11.66 -2.78 13.37
C MET A 81 12.91 -1.89 13.35
N ASN A 82 13.94 -2.30 14.07
CA ASN A 82 15.24 -1.63 14.01
C ASN A 82 16.03 -2.20 12.82
N ILE A 83 16.03 -1.49 11.69
CA ILE A 83 16.72 -1.95 10.48
C ILE A 83 18.18 -1.49 10.53
N PRO A 84 19.17 -2.40 10.64
CA PRO A 84 20.56 -2.01 10.58
C PRO A 84 20.88 -1.44 9.18
N VAL A 85 21.43 -0.23 9.15
CA VAL A 85 21.85 0.40 7.89
C VAL A 85 23.10 -0.32 7.38
N VAL A 86 22.92 -1.24 6.43
CA VAL A 86 24.02 -1.88 5.72
C VAL A 86 24.51 -0.93 4.63
N ARG A 87 25.69 -0.34 4.82
CA ARG A 87 26.31 0.50 3.78
C ARG A 87 26.74 -0.38 2.61
N CYS A 88 26.39 0.02 1.39
CA CYS A 88 26.85 -0.65 0.19
C CYS A 88 28.38 -0.47 0.06
N PRO A 89 29.18 -1.56 0.06
CA PRO A 89 30.64 -1.47 -0.03
C PRO A 89 31.12 -0.97 -1.39
N VAL A 90 30.28 -1.02 -2.43
CA VAL A 90 30.61 -0.56 -3.79
C VAL A 90 30.44 0.96 -3.95
N CYS A 91 29.51 1.58 -3.20
CA CYS A 91 29.17 3.00 -3.35
C CYS A 91 29.95 3.92 -2.38
N SER A 92 30.95 3.39 -1.67
CA SER A 92 31.69 4.11 -0.61
C SER A 92 33.07 4.60 -1.07
N LYS A 93 33.31 4.69 -2.38
CA LYS A 93 34.49 5.33 -2.97
C LYS A 93 34.09 6.59 -3.72
#